data_AF-A0A2W2ATP9-F1
#
_entry.id   AF-A0A2W2ATP9-F1
#
_cell.length_a   1.000
_cell.length_b   1.000
_cell.length_c   1.000
_cell.angle_alpha   90.00
_cell.angle_beta   90.00
_cell.angle_gamma   90.00
#
_symmetry.space_group_name_H-M   'P 1'
#
loop_
_entity.id
_entity.type
_entity.pdbx_description
1 polymer ?
#
loop_
_entity_poly.entity_id
_entity_poly.type
_entity_poly.pdbx_seq_one_letter_code
_entity_poly.pdbx_strand_id
1 'polypeptide(L)'
;MAEHGTHTSSAMDYEAANATYAGFIKGAVALTIMCLYVLVALSAFAFIEKGNVLIGFAGLIIGAIALIVDMRASNNWYVSLGWLVIFGLLTAVMVS
;
A
#
# COMPACT_ATOMS: atom_id res chain seq x y z
N MET A 1 21.32 45.61 18.55
CA MET A 1 20.75 45.57 17.19
C MET A 1 20.09 44.22 17.03
N ALA A 2 18.77 44.18 17.14
CA ALA A 2 18.01 42.97 16.86
C ALA A 2 17.93 42.84 15.33
N GLU A 3 18.66 41.87 14.77
CA GLU A 3 18.46 41.48 13.39
C GLU A 3 17.10 40.79 13.29
N HIS A 4 16.12 41.54 12.82
CA HIS A 4 14.80 41.07 12.48
C HIS A 4 14.89 40.26 11.18
N GLY A 5 15.39 39.03 11.27
CA GLY A 5 15.40 38.03 10.20
C GLY A 5 14.00 37.45 9.96
N THR A 6 13.01 38.30 9.78
CA THR A 6 11.68 37.90 9.30
C THR A 6 11.76 37.74 7.79
N HIS A 7 11.45 36.54 7.29
CA HIS A 7 10.89 36.20 5.97
C HIS A 7 11.38 34.87 5.36
N THR A 8 12.34 34.15 5.98
CA THR A 8 12.84 32.86 5.46
C THR A 8 12.48 31.62 6.30
N SER A 9 11.98 31.78 7.54
CA SER A 9 11.69 30.64 8.43
C SER A 9 10.37 29.93 8.11
N SER A 10 9.28 30.67 7.93
CA SER A 10 7.94 30.08 7.76
C SER A 10 7.83 29.21 6.51
N ALA A 11 8.42 29.62 5.38
CA ALA A 11 8.40 28.83 4.15
C ALA A 11 9.16 27.49 4.29
N MET A 12 10.27 27.50 5.03
CA MET A 12 11.08 26.30 5.30
C MET A 12 10.35 25.34 6.26
N ASP A 13 9.65 25.89 7.26
CA ASP A 13 8.82 25.13 8.21
C ASP A 13 7.60 24.47 7.51
N TYR A 14 6.99 25.17 6.55
CA TYR A 14 5.89 24.63 5.75
C TYR A 14 6.34 23.48 4.84
N GLU A 15 7.49 23.60 4.17
CA GLU A 15 8.00 22.55 3.29
C GLU A 15 8.30 21.25 4.06
N ALA A 16 8.92 21.36 5.24
CA ALA A 16 9.19 20.21 6.11
C ALA A 16 7.91 19.54 6.62
N ALA A 17 6.90 20.34 7.01
CA ALA A 17 5.60 19.83 7.44
C ALA A 17 4.86 19.14 6.28
N ASN A 18 4.89 19.72 5.08
CA ASN A 18 4.28 19.17 3.88
C ASN A 18 4.92 17.82 3.49
N ALA A 19 6.25 17.73 3.50
CA ALA A 19 6.96 16.49 3.21
C ALA A 19 6.61 15.37 4.22
N THR A 20 6.51 15.70 5.51
CA THR A 20 6.12 14.76 6.56
C THR A 20 4.69 14.25 6.34
N TYR A 21 3.75 15.16 6.07
CA TYR A 21 2.36 14.81 5.79
C TYR A 21 2.23 13.93 4.54
N ALA A 22 2.93 14.27 3.46
CA ALA A 22 2.95 13.47 2.24
C ALA A 22 3.47 12.04 2.49
N GLY A 23 4.52 11.90 3.30
CA GLY A 23 5.05 10.60 3.73
C GLY A 23 4.04 9.80 4.55
N PHE A 24 3.35 10.44 5.49
CA PHE A 24 2.30 9.81 6.30
C PHE A 24 1.15 9.29 5.44
N ILE A 25 0.62 10.13 4.55
CA ILE A 25 -0.48 9.73 3.65
C ILE A 25 -0.06 8.56 2.76
N LYS A 26 1.15 8.62 2.18
CA LYS A 26 1.69 7.53 1.37
C LYS A 26 1.82 6.22 2.17
N GLY A 27 2.31 6.29 3.41
CA GLY A 27 2.41 5.14 4.31
C GLY A 27 1.05 4.57 4.70
N ALA A 28 0.07 5.43 4.99
CA ALA A 28 -1.29 5.03 5.35
C ALA A 28 -2.00 4.29 4.19
N VAL A 29 -1.83 4.77 2.95
CA VAL A 29 -2.35 4.09 1.76
C VAL A 29 -1.69 2.73 1.56
N ALA A 30 -0.36 2.66 1.70
CA ALA A 30 0.38 1.40 1.58
C ALA A 30 -0.10 0.36 2.61
N LEU A 31 -0.28 0.77 3.87
CA LEU A 31 -0.78 -0.10 4.93
C LEU A 31 -2.21 -0.57 4.64
N THR A 32 -3.07 0.32 4.16
CA THR A 32 -4.45 -0.03 3.78
C THR A 32 -4.48 -1.10 2.71
N ILE A 33 -3.70 -0.94 1.64
CA ILE A 33 -3.63 -1.93 0.55
C ILE A 33 -3.08 -3.27 1.06
N MET A 34 -2.05 -3.25 1.92
CA MET A 34 -1.52 -4.48 2.51
C MET A 34 -2.56 -5.19 3.40
N CYS A 35 -3.35 -4.45 4.18
CA CYS A 35 -4.47 -5.03 4.94
C CYS A 35 -5.48 -5.73 4.02
N LEU A 36 -5.81 -5.15 2.87
CA LEU A 36 -6.73 -5.78 1.90
C LEU A 36 -6.14 -7.08 1.33
N TYR A 37 -4.84 -7.12 1.01
CA TYR A 37 -4.17 -8.36 0.60
C TYR A 37 -4.26 -9.44 1.67
N VAL A 38 -4.06 -9.09 2.94
CA VAL A 38 -4.19 -10.02 4.06
C VAL A 38 -5.61 -10.55 4.18
N LEU A 39 -6.63 -9.70 4.05
CA LEU A 39 -8.03 -10.14 4.09
C LEU A 39 -8.36 -11.12 2.97
N VAL A 40 -7.90 -10.85 1.73
CA VAL A 40 -8.10 -11.78 0.60
C VAL A 40 -7.35 -13.09 0.85
N ALA A 41 -6.12 -13.04 1.35
CA ALA A 41 -5.35 -14.26 1.65
C ALA A 41 -6.00 -15.10 2.77
N LEU A 42 -6.52 -14.46 3.82
CA LEU A 42 -7.29 -15.16 4.86
C LEU A 42 -8.54 -15.81 4.28
N SER A 43 -9.24 -15.15 3.35
CA SER A 43 -10.37 -15.77 2.64
C SER A 43 -9.94 -16.96 1.78
N ALA A 44 -8.80 -16.87 1.09
CA ALA A 44 -8.24 -17.99 0.34
C ALA A 44 -7.90 -19.18 1.24
N PHE A 45 -7.29 -18.94 2.40
CA PHE A 45 -6.96 -20.00 3.37
C PHE A 45 -8.19 -20.68 3.95
N ALA A 46 -9.24 -19.92 4.24
CA ALA A 46 -10.44 -20.43 4.88
C ALA A 46 -11.36 -21.20 3.92
N PHE A 47 -11.49 -20.75 2.67
CA PHE A 47 -12.60 -21.16 1.79
C PHE A 47 -12.18 -21.87 0.50
N ILE A 48 -10.89 -21.97 0.18
CA ILE A 48 -10.43 -22.78 -0.96
C ILE A 48 -10.15 -24.21 -0.49
N GLU A 49 -10.71 -25.22 -1.18
CA GLU A 49 -10.53 -26.63 -0.77
C GLU A 49 -9.13 -27.19 -1.07
N LYS A 50 -8.51 -26.77 -2.18
CA LYS A 50 -7.23 -27.33 -2.67
C LYS A 50 -6.22 -26.23 -2.98
N GLY A 51 -5.02 -26.35 -2.41
CA GLY A 51 -3.93 -25.41 -2.67
C GLY A 51 -4.13 -24.03 -2.02
N ASN A 52 -5.07 -23.92 -1.08
CA ASN A 52 -5.38 -22.69 -0.33
C ASN A 52 -4.14 -21.98 0.23
N VAL A 53 -3.24 -22.72 0.89
CA VAL A 53 -2.01 -22.17 1.47
C VAL A 53 -1.10 -21.62 0.37
N LEU A 54 -0.88 -22.36 -0.71
CA LEU A 54 -0.01 -21.92 -1.80
C LEU A 54 -0.59 -20.69 -2.52
N ILE A 55 -1.89 -20.70 -2.82
CA ILE A 55 -2.57 -19.58 -3.51
C ILE A 55 -2.56 -18.33 -2.63
N GLY A 56 -2.91 -18.46 -1.34
CA GLY A 56 -2.92 -17.31 -0.44
C GLY A 56 -1.52 -16.73 -0.20
N PHE A 57 -0.50 -17.56 0.02
CA PHE A 57 0.88 -17.06 0.15
C PHE A 57 1.44 -16.48 -1.15
N ALA A 58 1.17 -17.11 -2.29
CA ALA A 58 1.58 -16.57 -3.59
C ALA A 58 0.95 -15.19 -3.84
N GLY A 59 -0.35 -15.04 -3.55
CA GLY A 59 -1.06 -13.77 -3.62
C GLY A 59 -0.43 -12.70 -2.72
N LEU A 60 -0.09 -13.04 -1.48
CA LEU A 60 0.58 -12.13 -0.54
C LEU A 60 1.98 -11.71 -0.99
N ILE A 61 2.80 -12.65 -1.46
CA ILE A 61 4.17 -12.35 -1.89
C ILE A 61 4.14 -11.45 -3.12
N ILE A 62 3.33 -11.79 -4.12
CA ILE A 62 3.21 -10.98 -5.34
C ILE A 62 2.59 -9.61 -4.99
N GLY A 63 1.61 -9.56 -4.10
CA GLY A 63 1.00 -8.31 -3.63
C GLY A 63 1.98 -7.41 -2.89
N ALA A 64 2.83 -7.96 -2.03
CA ALA A 64 3.89 -7.20 -1.36
C ALA A 64 4.92 -6.64 -2.35
N ILE A 65 5.31 -7.41 -3.36
CA ILE A 65 6.20 -6.94 -4.43
C ILE A 65 5.55 -5.81 -5.21
N ALA A 66 4.29 -5.97 -5.63
CA ALA A 66 3.53 -4.94 -6.34
C ALA A 66 3.42 -3.64 -5.53
N LEU A 67 3.15 -3.76 -4.21
CA LEU A 67 3.11 -2.62 -3.29
C LEU A 67 4.46 -1.91 -3.19
N ILE A 68 5.57 -2.66 -3.05
CA ILE A 68 6.92 -2.10 -3.00
C ILE A 68 7.27 -1.38 -4.31
N VAL A 69 6.85 -1.93 -5.46
CA VAL A 69 7.03 -1.30 -6.76
C VAL A 69 6.30 0.03 -6.82
N ASP A 70 5.00 0.07 -6.48
CA ASP A 70 4.23 1.33 -6.46
C ASP A 70 4.80 2.34 -5.46
N MET A 71 5.25 1.89 -4.28
CA MET A 71 5.92 2.77 -3.31
C MET A 71 7.19 3.42 -3.87
N ARG A 72 7.90 2.76 -4.78
CA ARG A 72 9.11 3.29 -5.42
C ARG A 72 8.82 4.08 -6.70
N ALA A 73 7.81 3.68 -7.48
CA ALA A 73 7.61 4.09 -8.87
C ALA A 73 6.66 5.29 -9.06
N SER A 74 6.67 6.29 -8.17
CA SER A 74 5.74 7.45 -8.13
C SER A 74 4.44 7.18 -7.38
N ASN A 75 3.54 8.15 -7.32
CA ASN A 75 2.33 8.15 -6.48
C ASN A 75 1.12 7.43 -7.12
N ASN A 76 1.39 6.50 -8.04
CA ASN A 76 0.37 5.76 -8.77
C ASN A 76 0.27 4.34 -8.20
N TRP A 77 -0.92 3.95 -7.75
CA TRP A 77 -1.18 2.68 -7.06
C TRP A 77 -1.73 1.59 -7.99
N TYR A 78 -1.53 1.74 -9.31
CA TYR A 78 -2.22 0.92 -10.31
C TYR A 78 -1.76 -0.54 -10.28
N VAL A 79 -0.50 -0.82 -9.98
CA VAL A 79 0.02 -2.20 -9.99
C VAL A 79 -0.49 -2.96 -8.78
N SER A 80 -0.39 -2.37 -7.60
CA SER A 80 -0.84 -2.95 -6.35
C SER A 80 -2.37 -3.04 -6.26
N LEU A 81 -3.14 -2.06 -6.76
CA LEU A 81 -4.59 -2.18 -6.84
C LEU A 81 -5.03 -3.16 -7.93
N GLY A 82 -4.38 -3.14 -9.10
CA GLY A 82 -4.68 -4.06 -10.18
C GLY A 82 -4.47 -5.52 -9.79
N TRP A 83 -3.34 -5.83 -9.14
CA TRP A 83 -3.08 -7.16 -8.62
C TRP A 83 -4.04 -7.54 -7.49
N LEU A 84 -4.44 -6.59 -6.63
CA LEU A 84 -5.41 -6.85 -5.56
C LEU A 84 -6.76 -7.30 -6.13
N VAL A 85 -7.23 -6.63 -7.19
CA VAL A 85 -8.47 -7.01 -7.88
C VAL A 85 -8.34 -8.40 -8.51
N ILE A 86 -7.25 -8.69 -9.20
CA ILE A 86 -7.01 -10.00 -9.82
C ILE A 86 -6.99 -11.10 -8.75
N PHE A 87 -6.26 -10.87 -7.66
CA PHE A 87 -6.16 -11.85 -6.57
C PHE A 87 -7.50 -12.07 -5.86
N GLY A 88 -8.27 -11.00 -5.64
CA GLY A 88 -9.62 -11.09 -5.08
C GLY A 88 -10.58 -11.87 -5.98
N LEU A 89 -10.58 -11.60 -7.29
CA LEU A 89 -11.41 -12.31 -8.26
C LEU A 89 -11.02 -13.79 -8.39
N LEU A 90 -9.73 -14.08 -8.45
CA LEU A 90 -9.22 -15.46 -8.50
C LEU A 90 -9.64 -16.22 -7.25
N THR A 91 -9.48 -15.61 -6.08
CA THR A 91 -9.91 -16.21 -4.80
C THR A 91 -11.42 -16.48 -4.80
N ALA A 92 -12.23 -15.51 -5.25
CA ALA A 92 -13.68 -15.66 -5.29
C ALA A 92 -14.16 -16.79 -6.21
N VAL A 93 -13.49 -17.02 -7.34
CA VAL A 93 -13.83 -18.11 -8.28
C VAL A 93 -13.41 -19.49 -7.74
N MET A 94 -12.40 -19.54 -6.88
CA MET A 94 -11.87 -20.79 -6.32
C MET A 94 -12.50 -21.19 -4.98
N VAL A 95 -13.39 -20.35 -4.43
CA VAL A 95 -14.18 -20.65 -3.24
C VAL A 95 -15.28 -21.67 -3.58
N SER A 96 -15.43 -22.68 -2.72
CA SER A 96 -16.47 -23.72 -2.78
C SER A 96 -17.20 -23.85 -1.45
#